data_AF-A0A356BA75-F1
#
_entry.id   AF-A0A356BA75-F1
#
_cell.length_a   1.000
_cell.length_b   1.000
_cell.length_c   1.000
_cell.angle_alpha   90.00
_cell.angle_beta   90.00
_cell.angle_gamma   90.00
#
_symmetry.space_group_name_H-M   'P 1'
#
loop_
_entity.id
_entity.type
_entity.pdbx_description
1 polymer ?
#
loop_
_entity_poly.entity_id
_entity_poly.type
_entity_poly.pdbx_seq_one_letter_code
_entity_poly.pdbx_strand_id
1 'polypeptide(L)'
;MSVLRKIGLISAVVCSGFLHANTAVDFSAEQNAPCWKMIEQKSTGHCKLYFHRSAPQPAFAPREEISRAFSRYFSARTEFPTSFQQMEFALQFFNYSLDKYPVRESLNFIRSKDGTAQLSMTILTSATGGYSFVLADTDAHLRQVVDALQRSAARPATHYQRSIAKLFAE
;
A
#
# COMPACT_ATOMS: atom_id res chain seq x y z
N MET A 1 64.43 -15.19 -29.51
CA MET A 1 63.22 -16.02 -29.36
C MET A 1 62.24 -15.25 -28.49
N SER A 2 61.20 -14.67 -29.10
CA SER A 2 60.23 -13.78 -28.44
C SER A 2 58.98 -14.56 -28.06
N VAL A 3 58.64 -14.61 -26.77
CA VAL A 3 57.44 -15.27 -26.25
C VAL A 3 56.38 -14.21 -26.00
N LEU A 4 55.48 -14.01 -26.97
CA LEU A 4 54.28 -13.20 -26.79
C LEU A 4 53.30 -13.93 -25.86
N ARG A 5 53.24 -13.49 -24.59
CA ARG A 5 52.19 -13.88 -23.64
C ARG A 5 50.91 -13.10 -23.96
N LYS A 6 49.89 -13.80 -24.47
CA LYS A 6 48.51 -13.31 -24.58
C LYS A 6 47.91 -13.23 -23.18
N ILE A 7 47.74 -12.03 -22.65
CA ILE A 7 46.94 -11.79 -21.44
C ILE A 7 45.50 -11.62 -21.90
N GLY A 8 44.67 -12.64 -21.64
CA GLY A 8 43.23 -12.57 -21.86
C GLY A 8 42.60 -11.60 -20.87
N LEU A 9 41.99 -10.53 -21.39
CA LEU A 9 41.12 -9.65 -20.63
C LEU A 9 39.86 -10.44 -20.23
N ILE A 10 39.70 -10.76 -18.95
CA ILE A 10 38.44 -11.29 -18.42
C ILE A 10 37.55 -10.08 -18.13
N SER A 11 36.66 -9.74 -19.06
CA SER A 11 35.57 -8.80 -18.81
C SER A 11 34.56 -9.44 -17.86
N ALA A 12 34.67 -9.11 -16.57
CA ALA A 12 33.62 -9.38 -15.59
C ALA A 12 32.45 -8.42 -15.87
N VAL A 13 31.47 -8.87 -16.67
CA VAL A 13 30.17 -8.22 -16.76
C VAL A 13 29.46 -8.47 -15.43
N VAL A 14 29.52 -7.47 -14.55
CA VAL A 14 28.66 -7.42 -13.37
C VAL A 14 27.24 -7.16 -13.89
N CYS A 15 26.51 -8.23 -14.20
CA CYS A 15 25.07 -8.18 -14.37
C CYS A 15 24.48 -7.86 -12.99
N SER A 16 24.34 -6.57 -12.70
CA SER A 16 23.47 -6.05 -11.65
C SER A 16 22.03 -6.39 -12.05
N GLY A 17 21.60 -7.62 -11.79
CA GLY A 17 20.21 -8.00 -11.88
C GLY A 17 19.44 -7.13 -10.90
N PHE A 18 18.64 -6.21 -11.42
CA PHE A 18 17.62 -5.54 -10.63
C PHE A 18 16.62 -6.61 -10.20
N LEU A 19 16.89 -7.24 -9.06
CA LEU A 19 15.88 -7.99 -8.33
C LEU A 19 14.82 -6.97 -7.93
N HIS A 20 13.85 -6.75 -8.82
CA HIS A 20 12.63 -6.04 -8.47
C HIS A 20 11.99 -6.89 -7.38
N ALA A 21 12.13 -6.43 -6.14
CA ALA A 21 11.41 -7.02 -5.03
C ALA A 21 9.92 -6.97 -5.40
N ASN A 22 9.29 -8.16 -5.51
CA ASN A 22 7.90 -8.28 -5.90
C ASN A 22 7.06 -7.36 -5.01
N THR A 23 6.38 -6.40 -5.63
CA THR A 23 5.41 -5.54 -4.95
C THR A 23 4.25 -6.44 -4.49
N ALA A 24 3.71 -6.19 -3.30
CA ALA A 24 2.58 -6.99 -2.78
C ALA A 24 1.34 -6.90 -3.69
N VAL A 25 1.26 -5.80 -4.45
CA VAL A 25 0.21 -5.50 -5.41
C VAL A 25 0.79 -4.86 -6.67
N ASP A 26 0.08 -5.00 -7.78
CA ASP A 26 0.38 -4.36 -9.06
C ASP A 26 -0.77 -3.42 -9.45
N PHE A 27 -0.47 -2.12 -9.59
CA PHE A 27 -1.46 -1.11 -9.95
C PHE A 27 -1.58 -0.99 -11.46
N SER A 28 -2.75 -1.30 -12.01
CA SER A 28 -2.99 -1.22 -13.46
C SER A 28 -2.81 0.22 -13.97
N ALA A 29 -1.79 0.46 -14.79
CA ALA A 29 -1.54 1.77 -15.39
C ALA A 29 -2.72 2.24 -16.25
N GLU A 30 -3.32 1.33 -17.02
CA GLU A 30 -4.44 1.62 -17.92
C GLU A 30 -5.74 1.93 -17.17
N GLN A 31 -6.15 1.07 -16.24
CA GLN A 31 -7.40 1.28 -15.49
C GLN A 31 -7.33 2.49 -14.57
N ASN A 32 -6.13 2.83 -14.09
CA ASN A 32 -5.93 3.93 -13.15
C ASN A 32 -5.63 5.27 -13.84
N ALA A 33 -5.38 5.32 -15.15
CA ALA A 33 -5.06 6.57 -15.87
C ALA A 33 -6.06 7.72 -15.60
N PRO A 34 -7.39 7.51 -15.60
CA PRO A 34 -8.34 8.57 -15.26
C PRO A 34 -8.22 9.05 -13.80
N CYS A 35 -7.93 8.12 -12.89
CA CYS A 35 -7.81 8.40 -11.46
C CYS A 35 -6.51 9.16 -11.15
N TRP A 36 -5.40 8.79 -11.80
CA TRP A 36 -4.13 9.54 -11.72
C TRP A 36 -4.26 10.96 -12.24
N LYS A 37 -4.93 11.14 -13.38
CA LYS A 37 -5.22 12.48 -13.90
C LYS A 37 -5.99 13.32 -12.88
N MET A 38 -6.97 12.74 -12.18
CA MET A 38 -7.73 13.46 -11.14
C MET A 38 -6.85 13.85 -9.95
N ILE A 39 -5.97 12.95 -9.51
CA ILE A 39 -5.03 13.20 -8.40
C ILE A 39 -4.01 14.28 -8.76
N GLU A 40 -3.42 14.21 -9.96
CA GLU A 40 -2.43 15.16 -10.46
C GLU A 40 -3.04 16.55 -10.66
N GLN A 41 -4.23 16.61 -11.28
CA GLN A 41 -4.93 17.87 -11.57
C GLN A 41 -5.68 18.43 -10.36
N LYS A 42 -5.69 17.71 -9.23
CA LYS A 42 -6.44 18.07 -8.01
C LYS A 42 -7.93 18.35 -8.28
N SER A 43 -8.52 17.66 -9.26
CA SER A 43 -9.93 17.85 -9.60
C SER A 43 -10.82 17.12 -8.60
N THR A 44 -12.00 17.71 -8.35
CA THR A 44 -12.98 17.15 -7.42
C THR A 44 -13.65 15.93 -8.03
N GLY A 45 -13.88 14.88 -7.25
CA GLY A 45 -14.54 13.68 -7.73
C GLY A 45 -14.24 12.45 -6.88
N HIS A 46 -14.64 11.30 -7.41
CA HIS A 46 -14.41 10.00 -6.81
C HIS A 46 -13.90 9.04 -7.89
N CYS A 47 -12.83 8.31 -7.58
CA CYS A 47 -12.31 7.26 -8.44
C CYS A 47 -11.77 6.09 -7.63
N LYS A 48 -11.56 4.98 -8.33
CA LYS A 48 -11.02 3.75 -7.77
C LYS A 48 -9.63 3.51 -8.35
N LEU A 49 -8.67 3.27 -7.48
CA LEU A 49 -7.32 2.84 -7.83
C LEU A 49 -7.25 1.33 -7.76
N TYR A 50 -7.38 0.69 -8.91
CA TYR A 50 -7.36 -0.76 -9.07
C TYR A 50 -5.96 -1.31 -8.92
N PHE A 51 -5.86 -2.43 -8.22
CA PHE A 51 -4.63 -3.17 -8.10
C PHE A 51 -4.92 -4.67 -8.10
N HIS A 52 -3.98 -5.45 -8.60
CA HIS A 52 -4.01 -6.90 -8.52
C HIS A 52 -3.06 -7.38 -7.45
N ARG A 53 -3.46 -8.42 -6.73
CA ARG A 53 -2.63 -9.07 -5.74
C ARG A 53 -1.89 -10.24 -6.40
N SER A 54 -0.64 -10.45 -6.03
CA SER A 54 0.09 -11.64 -6.47
C SER A 54 -0.33 -12.90 -5.72
N ALA A 55 -0.85 -12.75 -4.50
CA ALA A 55 -1.28 -13.84 -3.62
C ALA A 55 -2.81 -14.01 -3.63
N PRO A 56 -3.34 -15.24 -3.45
CA PRO A 56 -4.77 -15.48 -3.37
C PRO A 56 -5.41 -14.74 -2.18
N GLN A 57 -6.70 -14.40 -2.31
CA GLN A 57 -7.41 -13.72 -1.24
C GLN A 57 -7.61 -14.63 -0.01
N PRO A 58 -7.30 -14.16 1.20
CA PRO A 58 -7.64 -14.85 2.44
C PRO A 58 -9.15 -15.04 2.61
N ALA A 59 -9.55 -16.00 3.44
CA ALA A 59 -10.96 -16.19 3.80
C ALA A 59 -11.50 -15.00 4.63
N PHE A 60 -12.81 -14.79 4.60
CA PHE A 60 -13.46 -13.77 5.41
C PHE A 60 -13.24 -14.03 6.91
N ALA A 61 -12.77 -13.00 7.63
CA ALA A 61 -12.70 -13.01 9.08
C ALA A 61 -14.08 -12.71 9.71
N PRO A 62 -14.30 -13.05 11.00
CA PRO A 62 -15.49 -12.65 11.73
C PRO A 62 -15.71 -11.14 11.64
N ARG A 63 -16.98 -10.73 11.46
CA ARG A 63 -17.33 -9.32 11.27
C ARG A 63 -16.92 -8.48 12.48
N GLU A 64 -17.05 -9.02 13.68
CA GLU A 64 -16.75 -8.40 14.96
C GLU A 64 -15.27 -8.01 15.07
N GLU A 65 -14.38 -8.82 14.49
CA GLU A 65 -12.94 -8.56 14.45
C GLU A 65 -12.65 -7.30 13.64
N ILE A 66 -13.14 -7.27 12.39
CA ILE A 66 -12.91 -6.13 11.48
C ILE A 66 -13.62 -4.88 11.98
N SER A 67 -14.83 -5.00 12.53
CA SER A 67 -15.60 -3.86 13.06
C SER A 67 -14.92 -3.19 14.24
N ARG A 68 -14.23 -3.97 15.07
CA ARG A 68 -13.51 -3.49 16.24
C ARG A 68 -12.20 -2.81 15.84
N ALA A 69 -11.45 -3.45 14.95
CA ALA A 69 -10.27 -2.85 14.33
C ALA A 69 -10.63 -1.50 13.68
N PHE A 70 -11.75 -1.45 12.95
CA PHE A 70 -12.26 -0.22 12.32
C PHE A 70 -12.49 0.91 13.34
N SER A 71 -13.16 0.60 14.45
CA SER A 71 -13.46 1.59 15.49
C SER A 71 -12.20 2.17 16.16
N ARG A 72 -11.12 1.40 16.24
CA ARG A 72 -9.87 1.78 16.92
C ARG A 72 -8.79 2.32 15.99
N TYR A 73 -8.89 2.04 14.70
CA TYR A 73 -7.85 2.31 13.71
C TYR A 73 -7.39 3.78 13.70
N PHE A 74 -8.34 4.74 13.70
CA PHE A 74 -7.98 6.15 13.67
C PHE A 74 -7.17 6.55 14.91
N SER A 75 -7.63 6.14 16.10
CA SER A 75 -6.91 6.38 17.36
C SER A 75 -5.49 5.81 17.31
N ALA A 76 -5.34 4.55 16.90
CA ALA A 76 -4.03 3.90 16.81
C ALA A 76 -3.10 4.57 15.79
N ARG A 77 -3.62 5.03 14.64
CA ARG A 77 -2.84 5.83 13.69
C ARG A 77 -2.37 7.14 14.32
N THR A 78 -3.23 7.82 15.08
CA THR A 78 -2.89 9.10 15.73
C THR A 78 -1.98 9.01 16.96
N GLU A 79 -1.74 7.81 17.51
CA GLU A 79 -0.71 7.60 18.55
C GLU A 79 0.71 7.89 18.03
N PHE A 80 0.89 7.88 16.70
CA PHE A 80 2.14 8.23 16.06
C PHE A 80 2.24 9.75 15.86
N PRO A 81 3.20 10.44 16.51
CA PRO A 81 3.16 11.91 16.65
C PRO A 81 3.51 12.67 15.37
N THR A 82 4.18 12.03 14.41
CA THR A 82 4.59 12.70 13.16
C THR A 82 3.80 12.19 11.96
N SER A 83 3.52 13.10 11.02
CA SER A 83 2.94 12.78 9.71
C SER A 83 3.63 11.59 9.02
N PHE A 84 4.96 11.54 9.09
CA PHE A 84 5.75 10.44 8.54
C PHE A 84 5.42 9.11 9.21
N GLN A 85 5.38 9.06 10.54
CA GLN A 85 5.06 7.82 11.26
C GLN A 85 3.61 7.37 11.04
N GLN A 86 2.66 8.31 10.91
CA GLN A 86 1.26 8.00 10.59
C GLN A 86 1.11 7.43 9.17
N MET A 87 1.92 7.92 8.22
CA MET A 87 2.01 7.37 6.86
C MET A 87 2.60 5.97 6.88
N GLU A 88 3.72 5.76 7.58
CA GLU A 88 4.34 4.44 7.74
C GLU A 88 3.39 3.44 8.39
N PHE A 89 2.65 3.86 9.41
CA PHE A 89 1.60 3.03 10.03
C PHE A 89 0.53 2.63 9.01
N ALA A 90 0.03 3.57 8.20
CA ALA A 90 -0.98 3.30 7.18
C ALA A 90 -0.47 2.33 6.09
N LEU A 91 0.79 2.47 5.67
CA LEU A 91 1.42 1.57 4.69
C LEU A 91 1.60 0.15 5.26
N GLN A 92 2.06 0.03 6.51
CA GLN A 92 2.17 -1.28 7.15
C GLN A 92 0.80 -1.89 7.45
N PHE A 93 -0.20 -1.08 7.77
CA PHE A 93 -1.58 -1.53 7.93
C PHE A 93 -2.16 -2.08 6.63
N PHE A 94 -1.92 -1.40 5.50
CA PHE A 94 -2.30 -1.88 4.18
C PHE A 94 -1.67 -3.26 3.86
N ASN A 95 -0.35 -3.38 4.02
CA ASN A 95 0.35 -4.64 3.75
C ASN A 95 -0.08 -5.77 4.69
N TYR A 96 -0.21 -5.49 5.99
CA TYR A 96 -0.74 -6.45 6.96
C TYR A 96 -2.14 -6.92 6.58
N SER A 97 -3.00 -5.98 6.15
CA SER A 97 -4.38 -6.28 5.81
C SER A 97 -4.49 -7.12 4.54
N LEU A 98 -3.62 -6.86 3.55
CA LEU A 98 -3.51 -7.73 2.37
C LEU A 98 -3.18 -9.16 2.83
N ASP A 99 -2.12 -9.34 3.60
CA ASP A 99 -1.65 -10.67 3.99
C ASP A 99 -2.68 -11.48 4.78
N LYS A 100 -3.54 -10.81 5.56
CA LYS A 100 -4.45 -11.46 6.52
C LYS A 100 -5.90 -11.53 6.10
N TYR A 101 -6.37 -10.59 5.28
CA TYR A 101 -7.79 -10.42 5.01
C TYR A 101 -8.10 -10.28 3.51
N PRO A 102 -9.34 -10.60 3.10
CA PRO A 102 -9.84 -10.27 1.78
C PRO A 102 -10.01 -8.75 1.69
N VAL A 103 -9.06 -8.11 1.03
CA VAL A 103 -9.09 -6.68 0.72
C VAL A 103 -9.67 -6.49 -0.67
N ARG A 104 -10.58 -5.52 -0.83
CA ARG A 104 -11.09 -5.14 -2.16
C ARG A 104 -9.92 -4.71 -3.04
N GLU A 105 -9.85 -5.23 -4.26
CA GLU A 105 -8.84 -4.93 -5.29
C GLU A 105 -8.96 -3.51 -5.90
N SER A 106 -9.39 -2.56 -5.09
CA SER A 106 -9.34 -1.13 -5.39
C SER A 106 -9.28 -0.31 -4.12
N LEU A 107 -8.51 0.78 -4.17
CA LEU A 107 -8.57 1.84 -3.17
C LEU A 107 -9.58 2.91 -3.62
N ASN A 108 -10.40 3.40 -2.69
CA ASN A 108 -11.32 4.49 -2.99
C ASN A 108 -10.62 5.83 -2.75
N PHE A 109 -10.54 6.65 -3.78
CA PHE A 109 -10.03 8.02 -3.72
C PHE A 109 -11.18 9.02 -3.90
N ILE A 110 -11.34 9.92 -2.95
CA ILE A 110 -12.35 10.97 -2.98
C ILE A 110 -11.65 12.32 -2.80
N ARG A 111 -11.98 13.28 -3.66
CA ARG A 111 -11.59 14.69 -3.49
C ARG A 111 -12.83 15.58 -3.49
N SER A 112 -13.04 16.27 -2.38
CA SER A 112 -14.18 17.16 -2.17
C SER A 112 -13.91 18.57 -2.71
N LYS A 113 -14.99 19.35 -2.86
CA LYS A 113 -14.91 20.74 -3.36
C LYS A 113 -14.19 21.70 -2.42
N ASP A 114 -14.14 21.39 -1.13
CA ASP A 114 -13.39 22.13 -0.11
C ASP A 114 -11.88 21.86 -0.13
N GLY A 115 -11.42 21.03 -1.08
CA GLY A 115 -10.01 20.67 -1.24
C GLY A 115 -9.56 19.50 -0.37
N THR A 116 -10.44 18.94 0.48
CA THR A 116 -10.13 17.72 1.24
C THR A 116 -10.02 16.51 0.31
N ALA A 117 -9.10 15.61 0.63
CA ALA A 117 -8.86 14.41 -0.16
C ALA A 117 -8.67 13.20 0.77
N GLN A 118 -9.24 12.06 0.40
CA GLN A 118 -9.18 10.84 1.18
C GLN A 118 -8.86 9.65 0.27
N LEU A 119 -7.93 8.80 0.71
CA LEU A 119 -7.64 7.49 0.16
C LEU A 119 -8.00 6.43 1.19
N SER A 120 -8.77 5.43 0.81
CA SER A 120 -9.20 4.37 1.72
C SER A 120 -9.14 2.98 1.11
N MET A 121 -8.81 2.00 1.93
CA MET A 121 -8.83 0.57 1.65
C MET A 121 -10.10 -0.04 2.22
N THR A 122 -10.68 -1.05 1.57
CA THR A 122 -11.81 -1.81 2.15
C THR A 122 -11.40 -3.23 2.49
N ILE A 123 -11.50 -3.61 3.77
CA ILE A 123 -11.43 -5.01 4.20
C ILE A 123 -12.84 -5.60 4.13
N LEU A 124 -13.00 -6.70 3.42
CA LEU A 124 -14.28 -7.37 3.20
C LEU A 124 -14.61 -8.31 4.36
N THR A 125 -15.87 -8.30 4.79
CA THR A 125 -16.41 -9.25 5.77
C THR A 125 -17.40 -10.23 5.13
N SER A 126 -17.77 -9.98 3.88
CA SER A 126 -18.58 -10.86 3.03
C SER A 126 -18.40 -10.46 1.57
N ALA A 127 -19.07 -11.15 0.64
CA ALA A 127 -19.05 -10.81 -0.79
C ALA A 127 -19.56 -9.38 -1.09
N THR A 128 -20.44 -8.84 -0.25
CA THR A 128 -21.08 -7.52 -0.46
C THR A 128 -20.75 -6.48 0.61
N GLY A 129 -20.19 -6.89 1.75
CA GLY A 129 -19.94 -6.03 2.91
C GLY A 129 -18.45 -5.88 3.25
N GLY A 130 -18.12 -4.78 3.91
CA GLY A 130 -16.77 -4.52 4.42
C GLY A 130 -16.67 -3.19 5.15
N TYR A 131 -15.50 -2.93 5.72
CA TYR A 131 -15.17 -1.70 6.43
C TYR A 131 -14.06 -0.94 5.70
N SER A 132 -14.22 0.39 5.57
CA SER A 132 -13.33 1.25 4.80
C SER A 132 -12.35 2.01 5.69
N PHE A 133 -11.07 1.64 5.66
CA PHE A 133 -10.01 2.20 6.48
C PHE A 133 -9.27 3.31 5.72
N VAL A 134 -9.15 4.49 6.33
CA VAL A 134 -8.49 5.65 5.72
C VAL A 134 -6.98 5.50 5.75
N LEU A 135 -6.34 5.41 4.59
CA LEU A 135 -4.89 5.34 4.47
C LEU A 135 -4.25 6.74 4.46
N ALA A 136 -4.94 7.71 3.84
CA ALA A 136 -4.50 9.09 3.77
C ALA A 136 -5.71 10.03 3.67
N ASP A 137 -5.61 11.19 4.30
CA ASP A 137 -6.66 12.21 4.45
C ASP A 137 -6.14 13.65 4.24
N THR A 138 -4.89 13.77 3.79
CA THR A 138 -4.26 15.02 3.38
C THR A 138 -3.58 14.85 2.02
N ASP A 139 -3.51 15.91 1.21
CA ASP A 139 -2.83 15.89 -0.10
C ASP A 139 -1.39 15.38 -0.01
N ALA A 140 -0.66 15.77 1.05
CA ALA A 140 0.72 15.39 1.26
C ALA A 140 0.85 13.89 1.56
N HIS A 141 0.07 13.38 2.51
CA HIS A 141 0.05 11.94 2.82
C HIS A 141 -0.41 11.13 1.64
N LEU A 142 -1.38 11.63 0.87
CA LEU A 142 -1.96 10.91 -0.25
C LEU A 142 -0.91 10.58 -1.32
N ARG A 143 -0.15 11.59 -1.75
CA ARG A 143 0.92 11.38 -2.75
C ARG A 143 1.97 10.41 -2.22
N GLN A 144 2.40 10.59 -0.98
CA GLN A 144 3.42 9.72 -0.39
C GLN A 144 2.94 8.27 -0.25
N VAL A 145 1.69 8.05 0.16
CA VAL A 145 1.10 6.71 0.26
C VAL A 145 0.97 6.10 -1.14
N VAL A 146 0.41 6.82 -2.12
CA VAL A 146 0.29 6.34 -3.50
C VAL A 146 1.66 5.97 -4.08
N ASP A 147 2.65 6.85 -3.94
CA ASP A 147 4.00 6.62 -4.45
C ASP A 147 4.67 5.43 -3.76
N ALA A 148 4.45 5.24 -2.45
CA ALA A 148 4.99 4.12 -1.69
C ALA A 148 4.31 2.80 -2.05
N LEU A 149 3.01 2.80 -2.35
CA LEU A 149 2.25 1.62 -2.78
C LEU A 149 2.70 1.09 -4.15
N GLN A 150 3.27 1.95 -4.99
CA GLN A 150 3.85 1.56 -6.28
C GLN A 150 5.28 1.00 -6.17
N ARG A 151 5.88 1.06 -4.97
CA ARG A 151 7.23 0.55 -4.70
C ARG A 151 7.16 -0.79 -3.98
N SER A 152 8.28 -1.50 -3.93
CA SER A 152 8.38 -2.73 -3.14
C SER A 152 8.05 -2.46 -1.67
N ALA A 153 7.33 -3.41 -1.06
CA ALA A 153 6.89 -3.26 0.32
C ALA A 153 8.10 -3.03 1.23
N ALA A 154 8.07 -1.94 2.01
CA ALA A 154 9.09 -1.68 3.00
C ALA A 154 9.15 -2.83 4.02
N ARG A 155 10.35 -3.12 4.54
CA ARG A 155 10.50 -4.13 5.59
C ARG A 155 9.59 -3.77 6.77
N PRO A 156 8.81 -4.72 7.29
CA PRO A 156 7.92 -4.42 8.40
C PRO A 156 8.69 -3.93 9.62
N ALA A 157 8.18 -2.88 10.27
CA ALA A 157 8.75 -2.38 11.52
C ALA A 157 7.94 -2.95 12.69
N THR A 158 8.66 -3.57 13.63
CA THR A 158 8.05 -4.41 14.67
C THR A 158 7.09 -3.65 15.58
N HIS A 159 7.26 -2.34 15.79
CA HIS A 159 6.33 -1.55 16.63
C HIS A 159 5.00 -1.27 15.92
N TYR A 160 5.02 -0.88 14.64
CA TYR A 160 3.78 -0.70 13.86
C TYR A 160 3.03 -2.03 13.73
N GLN A 161 3.71 -3.11 13.34
CA GLN A 161 3.07 -4.42 13.20
C GLN A 161 2.43 -4.91 14.50
N ARG A 162 3.08 -4.73 15.65
CA ARG A 162 2.48 -5.09 16.95
C ARG A 162 1.22 -4.27 17.23
N SER A 163 1.26 -2.97 16.98
CA SER A 163 0.09 -2.10 17.13
C SER A 163 -1.04 -2.51 16.19
N ILE A 164 -0.73 -2.85 14.94
CA ILE A 164 -1.71 -3.29 13.95
C ILE A 164 -2.32 -4.63 14.35
N ALA A 165 -1.51 -5.63 14.72
CA ALA A 165 -2.01 -6.94 15.12
C ALA A 165 -2.97 -6.83 16.33
N LYS A 166 -2.67 -5.94 17.29
CA LYS A 166 -3.56 -5.68 18.43
C LYS A 166 -4.94 -5.16 18.03
N LEU A 167 -5.05 -4.37 16.95
CA LEU A 167 -6.35 -3.87 16.47
C LEU A 167 -7.33 -5.00 16.15
N PHE A 168 -6.81 -6.15 15.72
CA PHE A 168 -7.60 -7.30 15.30
C PHE A 168 -7.68 -8.40 16.37
N ALA A 169 -6.82 -8.40 17.39
CA ALA A 169 -6.79 -9.44 18.42
C ALA A 169 -7.62 -9.11 19.68
N GLU A 170 -7.74 -7.82 20.02
CA GLU A 170 -8.38 -7.30 21.24
C GLU A 170 -9.61 -6.49 20.90
#